data_AF-A0A9D5ESM6-F1
#
_entry.id   AF-A0A9D5ESM6-F1
#
_cell.length_a   1.000
_cell.length_b   1.000
_cell.length_c   1.000
_cell.angle_alpha   90.00
_cell.angle_beta   90.00
_cell.angle_gamma   90.00
#
_symmetry.space_group_name_H-M   'P 1'
#
loop_
_entity.id
_entity.type
_entity.pdbx_description
1 polymer ?
#
loop_
_entity_poly.entity_id
_entity_poly.type
_entity_poly.pdbx_seq_one_letter_code
_entity_poly.pdbx_strand_id
1 'polypeptide(L)'
;MSVSRFSPAFAVVAFALWAVPASAIFMRVDVEKVPVERIVKNLQEVVQKDPKNAQAVLNLARTHAMAYSLRSEEVPVNKKTPDTIWFGYTPPIVPFHTVTPTEDKEKLKAANVHLEAAIKLYAKALELTPDDQRAQLGYAWLLSRTDMKADAIAALRKVLDKAWEKEKDLKVVGLGGHTITAEGGGYLLPLLDAEKDKDEIATLKQRIAQVAKLPRPVTPIAIPLRAGLTATDIENRSASVAFDADGTDLQKKWTWINRDAAWLVHDPKHTGKVTSALQLFGNVTFWLFWETGYDALASLDDNHDGELTGKELDGLSLWHDANGNGISEPGEVKPLSEHGIVAISCKSERDAKHLDRIAYSKTGVTFKDGTTRPSFDLVLHPAK
;
A
#
# COMPACT_ATOMS: atom_id res chain seq x y z
N MET A 1 -67.78 -51.61 -5.56
CA MET A 1 -67.60 -50.19 -5.95
C MET A 1 -66.53 -49.58 -5.06
N SER A 2 -65.71 -48.71 -5.64
CA SER A 2 -64.64 -47.91 -5.03
C SER A 2 -63.25 -48.54 -4.92
N VAL A 3 -62.46 -48.16 -5.91
CA VAL A 3 -61.00 -48.21 -6.03
C VAL A 3 -60.44 -47.03 -5.24
N SER A 4 -59.46 -47.24 -4.37
CA SER A 4 -58.57 -46.16 -3.93
C SER A 4 -57.12 -46.59 -4.07
N ARG A 5 -56.49 -46.10 -5.14
CA ARG A 5 -55.05 -46.16 -5.40
C ARG A 5 -54.30 -45.39 -4.30
N PHE A 6 -53.29 -46.01 -3.71
CA PHE A 6 -52.21 -45.28 -3.03
C PHE A 6 -50.94 -45.39 -3.88
N SER A 7 -50.56 -44.28 -4.52
CA SER A 7 -49.23 -44.09 -5.11
C SER A 7 -48.25 -43.70 -4.00
N PRO A 8 -46.98 -44.17 -4.02
CA PRO A 8 -45.95 -43.65 -3.13
C PRO A 8 -45.44 -42.33 -3.71
N ALA A 9 -45.71 -41.21 -3.02
CA ALA A 9 -45.07 -39.93 -3.32
C ALA A 9 -43.65 -39.95 -2.75
N PHE A 10 -42.65 -39.91 -3.63
CA PHE A 10 -41.27 -39.57 -3.29
C PHE A 10 -41.26 -38.16 -2.68
N ALA A 11 -40.93 -38.06 -1.39
CA ALA A 11 -40.59 -36.79 -0.77
C ALA A 11 -39.20 -36.36 -1.27
N VAL A 12 -39.16 -35.52 -2.30
CA VAL A 12 -37.95 -34.77 -2.65
C VAL A 12 -37.76 -33.72 -1.57
N VAL A 13 -36.84 -33.97 -0.64
CA VAL A 13 -36.36 -32.95 0.29
C VAL A 13 -35.51 -31.97 -0.52
N ALA A 14 -36.13 -30.89 -0.96
CA ALA A 14 -35.41 -29.75 -1.51
C ALA A 14 -34.67 -29.04 -0.37
N PHE A 15 -33.39 -29.33 -0.22
CA PHE A 15 -32.49 -28.45 0.54
C PHE A 15 -32.35 -27.14 -0.23
N ALA A 16 -33.20 -26.17 0.09
CA ALA A 16 -32.96 -24.78 -0.25
C ALA A 16 -31.74 -24.32 0.56
N LEU A 17 -30.54 -24.48 0.00
CA LEU A 17 -29.35 -23.78 0.44
C LEU A 17 -29.61 -22.29 0.22
N TRP A 18 -30.04 -21.60 1.27
CA TRP A 18 -29.95 -20.15 1.32
C TRP A 18 -28.46 -19.81 1.30
N ALA A 19 -27.94 -19.54 0.11
CA ALA A 19 -26.66 -18.88 -0.04
C ALA A 19 -26.81 -17.51 0.63
N VAL A 20 -26.34 -17.39 1.87
CA VAL A 20 -26.07 -16.08 2.46
C VAL A 20 -25.07 -15.44 1.51
N PRO A 21 -25.38 -14.31 0.87
CA PRO A 21 -24.36 -13.59 0.14
C PRO A 21 -23.30 -13.23 1.17
N ALA A 22 -22.11 -13.82 1.04
CA ALA A 22 -20.91 -13.26 1.64
C ALA A 22 -20.76 -11.88 1.00
N SER A 23 -21.39 -10.88 1.61
CA SER A 23 -21.09 -9.49 1.37
C SER A 23 -19.59 -9.39 1.60
N ALA A 24 -18.85 -8.86 0.63
CA ALA A 24 -17.49 -8.40 0.88
C ALA A 24 -17.58 -7.42 2.04
N ILE A 25 -17.27 -7.90 3.24
CA ILE A 25 -17.15 -7.05 4.42
C ILE A 25 -15.89 -6.25 4.11
N PHE A 26 -16.05 -4.96 3.86
CA PHE A 26 -14.94 -4.01 3.92
C PHE A 26 -14.08 -4.42 5.12
N MET A 27 -12.84 -4.86 4.91
CA MET A 27 -11.90 -4.99 6.02
C MET A 27 -11.83 -3.61 6.67
N ARG A 28 -12.51 -3.43 7.79
CA ARG A 28 -12.11 -2.38 8.72
C ARG A 28 -10.83 -2.91 9.32
N VAL A 29 -9.67 -2.29 9.05
CA VAL A 29 -8.50 -2.54 9.90
C VAL A 29 -8.99 -2.34 11.33
N ASP A 30 -8.86 -3.39 12.15
CA ASP A 30 -9.29 -3.32 13.54
C ASP A 30 -8.29 -2.43 14.27
N VAL A 31 -8.60 -1.14 14.27
CA VAL A 31 -7.82 -0.12 14.94
C VAL A 31 -8.34 0.00 16.36
N GLU A 32 -7.41 -0.04 17.31
CA GLU A 32 -7.70 0.40 18.66
C GLU A 32 -7.08 1.76 18.91
N LYS A 33 -7.73 2.52 19.78
CA LYS A 33 -7.16 3.74 20.31
C LYS A 33 -6.22 3.36 21.46
N VAL A 34 -4.95 3.69 21.31
CA VAL A 34 -3.91 3.38 22.30
C VAL A 34 -3.37 4.68 22.87
N PRO A 35 -3.12 4.75 24.20
CA PRO A 35 -2.48 5.90 24.80
C PRO A 35 -1.14 6.24 24.13
N VAL A 36 -0.98 7.50 23.72
CA VAL A 36 0.22 8.04 23.08
C VAL A 36 1.46 7.78 23.95
N GLU A 37 1.33 7.93 25.26
CA GLU A 37 2.42 7.71 26.22
C GLU A 37 3.02 6.30 26.13
N ARG A 38 2.16 5.28 25.93
CA ARG A 38 2.61 3.88 25.77
C ARG A 38 3.45 3.73 24.51
N ILE A 39 2.98 4.24 23.38
CA ILE A 39 3.68 4.14 22.09
C ILE A 39 4.99 4.93 22.10
N VAL A 40 4.95 6.14 22.66
CA VAL A 40 6.14 7.00 22.83
C VAL A 40 7.20 6.28 23.67
N LYS A 41 6.81 5.69 24.80
CA LYS A 41 7.75 4.95 25.66
C LYS A 41 8.42 3.79 24.91
N ASN A 42 7.64 2.97 24.21
CA ASN A 42 8.18 1.82 23.46
C ASN A 42 9.17 2.27 22.38
N LEU A 43 8.81 3.28 21.59
CA LEU A 43 9.67 3.81 20.53
C LEU A 43 10.91 4.53 21.10
N GLN A 44 10.80 5.19 22.25
CA GLN A 44 11.94 5.78 22.95
C GLN A 44 12.95 4.72 23.39
N GLU A 45 12.52 3.57 23.91
CA GLU A 45 13.42 2.47 24.28
C GLU A 45 14.18 1.93 23.06
N VAL A 46 13.51 1.83 21.90
CA VAL A 46 14.17 1.44 20.63
C VAL A 46 15.23 2.46 20.24
N VAL A 47 14.90 3.76 20.28
CA VAL A 47 15.84 4.84 19.95
C VAL A 47 17.00 4.93 20.95
N GLN A 48 16.79 4.58 22.22
CA GLN A 48 17.88 4.55 23.22
C GLN A 48 18.83 3.37 22.99
N LYS A 49 18.30 2.19 22.60
CA LYS A 49 19.11 1.01 22.28
C LYS A 49 19.93 1.21 21.01
N ASP A 50 19.38 1.88 20.00
CA ASP A 50 20.08 2.25 18.77
C ASP A 50 19.81 3.70 18.35
N PRO A 51 20.59 4.67 18.87
CA PRO A 51 20.41 6.08 18.57
C PRO A 51 20.69 6.47 17.10
N LYS A 52 21.32 5.58 16.31
CA LYS A 52 21.63 5.80 14.89
C LYS A 52 20.55 5.23 13.97
N ASN A 53 19.55 4.54 14.51
CA ASN A 53 18.42 4.04 13.75
C ASN A 53 17.49 5.21 13.34
N ALA A 54 17.77 5.80 12.17
CA ALA A 54 17.02 6.93 11.63
C ALA A 54 15.52 6.64 11.47
N GLN A 55 15.16 5.39 11.12
CA GLN A 55 13.76 4.98 10.97
C GLN A 55 13.03 4.96 12.31
N ALA A 56 13.66 4.43 13.37
CA ALA A 56 13.08 4.44 14.72
C ALA A 56 12.90 5.87 15.24
N VAL A 57 13.87 6.77 15.00
CA VAL A 57 13.77 8.19 15.34
C VAL A 57 12.61 8.85 14.58
N LEU A 58 12.48 8.58 13.28
CA LEU A 58 11.40 9.12 12.46
C LEU A 58 10.03 8.59 12.89
N ASN A 59 9.91 7.31 13.26
CA ASN A 59 8.66 6.73 13.76
C ASN A 59 8.20 7.38 15.08
N LEU A 60 9.14 7.63 15.99
CA LEU A 60 8.87 8.38 17.22
C LEU A 60 8.44 9.82 16.92
N ALA A 61 9.08 10.47 15.94
CA ALA A 61 8.70 11.81 15.50
C ALA A 61 7.27 11.86 14.93
N ARG A 62 6.92 10.90 14.06
CA ARG A 62 5.58 10.76 13.46
C ARG A 62 4.50 10.47 14.50
N THR A 63 4.85 9.78 15.59
CA THR A 63 3.95 9.55 16.73
C THR A 63 3.54 10.83 17.41
N HIS A 64 4.52 11.64 17.78
CA HIS A 64 4.25 12.96 18.34
C HIS A 64 3.49 13.86 17.36
N ALA A 65 3.85 13.84 16.07
CA ALA A 65 3.15 14.62 15.06
C ALA A 65 1.68 14.20 14.88
N MET A 66 1.37 12.92 15.00
CA MET A 66 -0.01 12.41 14.97
C MET A 66 -0.78 12.82 16.23
N ALA A 67 -0.18 12.67 17.42
CA ALA A 67 -0.81 13.11 18.67
C ALA A 67 -1.12 14.62 18.66
N TYR A 68 -0.19 15.44 18.15
CA TYR A 68 -0.45 16.84 17.85
C TYR A 68 -1.69 16.96 16.97
N SER A 69 -1.66 16.38 15.77
CA SER A 69 -2.69 16.62 14.75
C SER A 69 -4.07 16.13 15.17
N LEU A 70 -4.17 15.02 15.90
CA LEU A 70 -5.44 14.52 16.44
C LEU A 70 -5.95 15.29 17.66
N ARG A 71 -5.11 16.09 18.32
CA ARG A 71 -5.44 16.75 19.61
C ARG A 71 -5.93 15.74 20.66
N SER A 72 -5.27 14.58 20.69
CA SER A 72 -5.71 13.39 21.40
C SER A 72 -4.56 12.76 22.17
N GLU A 73 -4.87 12.25 23.37
CA GLU A 73 -3.96 11.41 24.17
C GLU A 73 -3.94 9.96 23.69
N GLU A 74 -4.79 9.61 22.72
CA GLU A 74 -4.83 8.31 22.07
C GLU A 74 -4.59 8.43 20.57
N VAL A 75 -3.89 7.46 20.00
CA VAL A 75 -3.66 7.34 18.55
C VAL A 75 -4.24 6.03 18.03
N PRO A 76 -4.73 6.01 16.78
CA PRO A 76 -5.14 4.77 16.15
C PRO A 76 -3.92 3.90 15.91
N VAL A 77 -3.96 2.69 16.45
CA VAL A 77 -2.96 1.67 16.25
C VAL A 77 -3.68 0.47 15.68
N ASN A 78 -3.04 -0.17 14.72
CA ASN A 78 -3.57 -1.43 14.23
C ASN A 78 -3.42 -2.47 15.35
N LYS A 79 -4.50 -3.10 15.82
CA LYS A 79 -4.44 -4.12 16.89
C LYS A 79 -3.46 -5.25 16.57
N LYS A 80 -3.24 -5.48 15.28
CA LYS A 80 -2.34 -6.47 14.70
C LYS A 80 -0.85 -6.06 14.78
N THR A 81 -0.56 -4.75 14.85
CA THR A 81 0.79 -4.19 15.04
C THR A 81 0.78 -3.13 16.15
N PRO A 82 0.63 -3.54 17.43
CA PRO A 82 0.32 -2.63 18.54
C PRO A 82 1.41 -1.58 18.84
N ASP A 83 2.58 -1.69 18.23
CA ASP A 83 3.70 -0.75 18.37
C ASP A 83 3.83 0.23 17.18
N THR A 84 2.93 0.15 16.18
CA THR A 84 2.97 0.99 14.97
C THR A 84 1.67 1.75 14.78
N ILE A 85 1.78 3.08 14.62
CA ILE A 85 0.61 3.92 14.39
C ILE A 85 0.01 3.63 13.03
N TRP A 86 -1.31 3.53 13.01
CA TRP A 86 -2.07 3.40 11.78
C TRP A 86 -2.26 4.76 11.12
N PHE A 87 -1.79 4.90 9.89
CA PHE A 87 -1.87 6.12 9.11
C PHE A 87 -2.93 6.07 7.99
N GLY A 88 -3.72 4.99 7.93
CA GLY A 88 -4.63 4.71 6.81
C GLY A 88 -4.00 3.81 5.75
N TYR A 89 -4.79 3.42 4.75
CA TYR A 89 -4.37 2.50 3.68
C TYR A 89 -3.42 3.13 2.66
N THR A 90 -3.65 4.41 2.33
CA THR A 90 -2.75 5.21 1.48
C THR A 90 -2.50 6.56 2.09
N PRO A 91 -1.73 6.60 3.18
CA PRO A 91 -1.39 7.86 3.78
C PRO A 91 -0.65 8.74 2.77
N PRO A 92 -0.89 10.06 2.80
CA PRO A 92 0.05 10.98 2.19
C PRO A 92 1.43 10.85 2.85
N ILE A 93 2.45 11.41 2.20
CA ILE A 93 3.84 11.40 2.66
C ILE A 93 3.94 11.99 4.09
N VAL A 94 3.16 13.03 4.38
CA VAL A 94 2.92 13.60 5.71
C VAL A 94 1.56 13.12 6.22
N PRO A 95 1.49 11.94 6.87
CA PRO A 95 0.22 11.27 7.17
C PRO A 95 -0.61 11.97 8.27
N PHE A 96 -0.03 12.96 8.95
CA PHE A 96 -0.65 13.74 10.01
C PHE A 96 -0.99 15.16 9.55
N HIS A 97 -1.01 15.44 8.24
CA HIS A 97 -1.24 16.79 7.72
C HIS A 97 -2.62 17.38 8.07
N THR A 98 -3.57 16.54 8.50
CA THR A 98 -4.92 16.96 8.89
C THR A 98 -4.99 17.19 10.39
N VAL A 99 -5.21 18.44 10.80
CA VAL A 99 -5.32 18.83 12.21
C VAL A 99 -6.79 18.89 12.63
N THR A 100 -7.14 18.18 13.69
CA THR A 100 -8.46 18.21 14.31
C THR A 100 -8.70 19.56 15.00
N PRO A 101 -9.73 20.33 14.62
CA PRO A 101 -10.04 21.59 15.28
C PRO A 101 -10.49 21.37 16.72
N THR A 102 -10.07 22.26 17.63
CA THR A 102 -10.52 22.28 19.02
C THR A 102 -10.32 23.66 19.62
N GLU A 103 -11.22 24.08 20.51
CA GLU A 103 -11.10 25.31 21.32
C GLU A 103 -10.62 25.02 22.75
N ASP A 104 -10.47 23.74 23.11
CA ASP A 104 -10.02 23.30 24.43
C ASP A 104 -8.56 23.67 24.66
N LYS A 105 -8.31 24.60 25.60
CA LYS A 105 -6.98 25.14 25.90
C LYS A 105 -6.02 24.08 26.45
N GLU A 106 -6.49 23.11 27.22
CA GLU A 106 -5.63 22.06 27.76
C GLU A 106 -5.21 21.09 26.67
N LYS A 107 -6.13 20.71 25.77
CA LYS A 107 -5.78 19.91 24.59
C LYS A 107 -4.81 20.63 23.66
N LEU A 108 -4.97 21.94 23.47
CA LEU A 108 -4.04 22.75 22.68
C LEU A 108 -2.66 22.79 23.32
N LYS A 109 -2.58 22.98 24.64
CA LYS A 109 -1.32 22.96 25.40
C LYS A 109 -0.62 21.60 25.31
N ALA A 110 -1.34 20.50 25.53
CA ALA A 110 -0.82 19.15 25.40
C ALA A 110 -0.34 18.85 23.97
N ALA A 111 -1.12 19.25 22.96
CA ALA A 111 -0.73 19.10 21.57
C ALA A 111 0.57 19.86 21.24
N ASN A 112 0.76 21.08 21.75
CA ASN A 112 1.97 21.86 21.52
C ASN A 112 3.23 21.19 22.09
N VAL A 113 3.12 20.48 23.22
CA VAL A 113 4.23 19.66 23.74
C VAL A 113 4.64 18.59 22.71
N HIS A 114 3.66 17.93 22.09
CA HIS A 114 3.93 16.97 21.03
C HIS A 114 4.46 17.61 19.73
N LEU A 115 4.00 18.82 19.38
CA LEU A 115 4.55 19.56 18.23
C LEU A 115 6.05 19.81 18.39
N GLU A 116 6.46 20.36 19.54
CA GLU A 116 7.86 20.64 19.83
C GLU A 116 8.72 19.37 19.86
N ALA A 117 8.20 18.30 20.44
CA ALA A 117 8.88 17.00 20.45
C ALA A 117 9.06 16.45 19.03
N ALA A 118 8.02 16.51 18.19
CA ALA A 118 8.07 16.06 16.81
C ALA A 118 9.11 16.84 16.01
N ILE A 119 9.14 18.18 16.11
CA ILE A 119 10.11 19.03 15.41
C ILE A 119 11.55 18.65 15.78
N LYS A 120 11.85 18.49 17.07
CA LYS A 120 13.20 18.10 17.55
C LYS A 120 13.62 16.73 17.00
N LEU A 121 12.71 15.76 16.99
CA LEU A 121 12.99 14.40 16.51
C LEU A 121 13.13 14.34 14.99
N TYR A 122 12.33 15.10 14.24
CA TYR A 122 12.50 15.24 12.79
C TYR A 122 13.85 15.88 12.44
N ALA A 123 14.28 16.92 13.17
CA ALA A 123 15.60 17.51 13.00
C ALA A 123 16.70 16.46 13.23
N LYS A 124 16.62 15.68 14.32
CA LYS A 124 17.55 14.58 14.60
C LYS A 124 17.52 13.49 13.51
N ALA A 125 16.35 13.12 12.99
CA ALA A 125 16.26 12.16 11.89
C ALA A 125 16.97 12.69 10.63
N LEU A 126 16.86 13.98 10.34
CA LEU A 126 17.52 14.63 9.21
C LEU A 126 19.04 14.78 9.39
N GLU A 127 19.56 14.82 10.62
CA GLU A 127 21.01 14.71 10.85
C GLU A 127 21.55 13.33 10.44
N LEU A 128 20.75 12.27 10.65
CA LEU A 128 21.12 10.89 10.31
C LEU A 128 20.90 10.60 8.81
N THR A 129 19.82 11.12 8.23
CA THR A 129 19.41 10.91 6.84
C THR A 129 19.04 12.22 6.16
N PRO A 130 20.03 13.07 5.80
CA PRO A 130 19.79 14.43 5.30
C PRO A 130 19.08 14.48 3.96
N ASP A 131 19.08 13.39 3.20
CA ASP A 131 18.44 13.29 1.89
C ASP A 131 17.09 12.55 1.90
N ASP A 132 16.56 12.14 3.06
CA ASP A 132 15.20 11.58 3.15
C ASP A 132 14.17 12.72 2.93
N GLN A 133 13.64 12.78 1.71
CA GLN A 133 12.69 13.84 1.32
C GLN A 133 11.34 13.72 2.04
N ARG A 134 10.96 12.53 2.54
CA ARG A 134 9.74 12.37 3.36
C ARG A 134 9.94 12.98 4.74
N ALA A 135 11.12 12.77 5.31
CA ALA A 135 11.51 13.42 6.55
C ALA A 135 11.60 14.95 6.38
N GLN A 136 12.19 15.43 5.28
CA GLN A 136 12.26 16.86 4.95
C GLN A 136 10.86 17.49 4.84
N LEU A 137 9.94 16.82 4.13
CA LEU A 137 8.58 17.33 3.93
C LEU A 137 7.79 17.36 5.25
N GLY A 138 7.86 16.29 6.05
CA GLY A 138 7.21 16.24 7.36
C GLY A 138 7.74 17.31 8.33
N TYR A 139 9.06 17.53 8.36
CA TYR A 139 9.68 18.58 9.14
C TYR A 139 9.20 19.98 8.72
N ALA A 140 9.22 20.27 7.41
CA ALA A 140 8.78 21.55 6.88
C ALA A 140 7.29 21.81 7.16
N TRP A 141 6.46 20.79 7.07
CA TRP A 141 5.05 20.87 7.45
C TRP A 141 4.89 21.20 8.94
N LEU A 142 5.64 20.57 9.84
CA LEU A 142 5.59 20.85 11.28
C LEU A 142 6.03 22.28 11.61
N LEU A 143 7.10 22.77 10.97
CA LEU A 143 7.53 24.17 11.12
C LEU A 143 6.40 25.14 10.72
N SER A 144 5.63 24.82 9.68
CA SER A 144 4.51 25.67 9.24
C SER A 144 3.37 25.77 10.26
N ARG A 145 3.37 24.90 11.28
CA ARG A 145 2.42 24.92 12.40
C ARG A 145 2.88 25.79 13.58
N THR A 146 4.06 26.38 13.48
CA THR A 146 4.65 27.28 14.49
C THR A 146 4.66 28.72 13.97
N ASP A 147 5.28 29.62 14.74
CA ASP A 147 5.61 30.98 14.31
C ASP A 147 6.78 31.02 13.30
N MET A 148 7.49 29.91 13.09
CA MET A 148 8.61 29.76 12.15
C MET A 148 8.17 29.63 10.68
N LYS A 149 7.25 30.49 10.23
CA LYS A 149 6.70 30.43 8.85
C LYS A 149 7.77 30.62 7.77
N ALA A 150 8.74 31.50 8.01
CA ALA A 150 9.83 31.75 7.07
C ALA A 150 10.70 30.50 6.88
N ASP A 151 11.03 29.80 7.97
CA ASP A 151 11.80 28.56 7.93
C ASP A 151 11.01 27.42 7.28
N ALA A 152 9.70 27.35 7.55
CA ALA A 152 8.81 26.40 6.89
C ALA A 152 8.78 26.60 5.37
N ILE A 153 8.62 27.85 4.91
CA ILE A 153 8.65 28.20 3.49
C ILE A 153 10.01 27.83 2.87
N ALA A 154 11.12 28.17 3.52
CA ALA A 154 12.45 27.83 3.03
C ALA A 154 12.67 26.31 2.94
N ALA A 155 12.23 25.55 3.94
CA ALA A 155 12.32 24.10 3.95
C ALA A 155 11.44 23.45 2.87
N LEU A 156 10.21 23.95 2.67
CA LEU A 156 9.29 23.49 1.63
C LEU A 156 9.86 23.75 0.23
N ARG A 157 10.38 24.95 -0.04
CA ARG A 157 11.05 25.28 -1.32
C ARG A 157 12.20 24.31 -1.61
N LYS A 158 13.06 24.08 -0.61
CA LYS A 158 14.22 23.18 -0.75
C LYS A 158 13.82 21.75 -1.11
N VAL A 159 12.82 21.17 -0.42
CA VAL A 159 12.38 19.80 -0.70
C VAL A 159 11.65 19.71 -2.05
N LEU A 160 10.87 20.74 -2.42
CA LEU A 160 10.15 20.80 -3.70
C LEU A 160 11.08 20.95 -4.89
N ASP A 161 12.16 21.73 -4.80
CA ASP A 161 13.14 21.83 -5.88
C ASP A 161 13.86 20.51 -6.11
N LYS A 162 14.28 19.83 -5.02
CA LYS A 162 14.85 18.47 -5.10
C LYS A 162 13.86 17.46 -5.67
N ALA A 163 12.58 17.55 -5.28
CA ALA A 163 11.54 16.65 -5.76
C ALA A 163 11.25 16.88 -7.25
N TRP A 164 11.13 18.14 -7.67
CA TRP A 164 10.82 18.49 -9.04
C TRP A 164 11.86 17.97 -10.03
N GLU A 165 13.15 18.06 -9.68
CA GLU A 165 14.21 17.49 -10.53
C GLU A 165 14.10 15.98 -10.74
N LYS A 166 13.50 15.26 -9.79
CA LYS A 166 13.22 13.82 -9.91
C LYS A 166 11.87 13.52 -10.56
N GLU A 167 10.90 14.41 -10.42
CA GLU A 167 9.50 14.15 -10.77
C GLU A 167 9.06 14.75 -12.11
N LYS A 168 9.77 15.76 -12.64
CA LYS A 168 9.39 16.49 -13.86
C LYS A 168 9.29 15.62 -15.11
N ASP A 169 10.11 14.58 -15.21
CA ASP A 169 10.17 13.71 -16.39
C ASP A 169 9.42 12.38 -16.20
N LEU A 170 8.77 12.19 -15.03
CA LEU A 170 8.00 10.99 -14.76
C LEU A 170 6.88 10.79 -15.80
N LYS A 171 6.65 9.53 -16.13
CA LYS A 171 5.55 9.08 -17.01
C LYS A 171 4.47 8.32 -16.26
N VAL A 172 4.79 7.88 -15.05
CA VAL A 172 3.93 7.16 -14.10
C VAL A 172 4.36 7.63 -12.70
N VAL A 173 3.44 7.73 -11.74
CA VAL A 173 3.85 8.01 -10.36
C VAL A 173 4.58 6.80 -9.76
N GLY A 174 5.34 7.02 -8.69
CA GLY A 174 6.03 5.91 -8.00
C GLY A 174 5.08 4.99 -7.23
N LEU A 175 5.62 3.85 -6.79
CA LEU A 175 4.98 2.90 -5.86
C LEU A 175 4.67 3.64 -4.55
N GLY A 176 3.40 3.95 -4.29
CA GLY A 176 2.96 4.86 -3.22
C GLY A 176 1.93 5.90 -3.69
N GLY A 177 1.80 6.13 -4.99
CA GLY A 177 0.67 6.88 -5.57
C GLY A 177 0.62 8.38 -5.26
N HIS A 178 1.68 8.91 -4.64
CA HIS A 178 1.84 10.31 -4.23
C HIS A 178 3.18 10.85 -4.74
N THR A 179 3.22 12.14 -5.04
CA THR A 179 4.44 12.88 -5.40
C THR A 179 4.70 13.98 -4.39
N ILE A 180 5.97 14.21 -4.07
CA ILE A 180 6.37 15.25 -3.12
C ILE A 180 6.01 16.63 -3.68
N THR A 181 6.12 16.82 -5.00
CA THR A 181 5.69 18.05 -5.68
C THR A 181 4.21 18.36 -5.44
N ALA A 182 3.33 17.36 -5.59
CA ALA A 182 1.90 17.58 -5.40
C ALA A 182 1.56 17.89 -3.94
N GLU A 183 2.06 17.07 -3.02
CA GLU A 183 1.72 17.19 -1.61
C GLU A 183 2.36 18.43 -0.97
N GLY A 184 3.69 18.60 -1.12
CA GLY A 184 4.39 19.74 -0.56
C GLY A 184 3.99 21.06 -1.21
N GLY A 185 3.63 21.04 -2.49
CA GLY A 185 3.07 22.21 -3.16
C GLY A 185 1.74 22.66 -2.54
N GLY A 186 0.89 21.71 -2.14
CA GLY A 186 -0.33 21.98 -1.37
C GLY A 186 -0.07 22.60 -0.01
N TYR A 187 1.08 22.32 0.63
CA TYR A 187 1.47 22.93 1.89
C TYR A 187 2.12 24.32 1.72
N LEU A 188 2.86 24.54 0.63
CA LEU A 188 3.53 25.80 0.35
C LEU A 188 2.57 26.88 -0.15
N LEU A 189 1.65 26.55 -1.06
CA LEU A 189 0.73 27.51 -1.68
C LEU A 189 0.01 28.43 -0.67
N PRO A 190 -0.56 27.94 0.45
CA PRO A 190 -1.26 28.80 1.42
C PRO A 190 -0.33 29.70 2.25
N LEU A 191 0.99 29.48 2.20
CA LEU A 191 1.98 30.24 2.96
C LEU A 191 2.59 31.39 2.15
N LEU A 192 2.40 31.38 0.83
CA LEU A 192 2.93 32.39 -0.09
C LEU A 192 2.05 33.65 -0.13
N ASP A 193 2.68 34.80 -0.37
CA ASP A 193 2.01 36.07 -0.60
C ASP A 193 1.51 36.13 -2.04
N ALA A 194 0.21 36.37 -2.23
CA ALA A 194 -0.45 36.28 -3.54
C ALA A 194 0.14 37.24 -4.59
N GLU A 195 0.66 38.40 -4.17
CA GLU A 195 1.21 39.42 -5.07
C GLU A 195 2.73 39.28 -5.22
N LYS A 196 3.45 39.10 -4.11
CA LYS A 196 4.92 39.03 -4.13
C LYS A 196 5.42 37.73 -4.74
N ASP A 197 4.71 36.63 -4.51
CA ASP A 197 5.13 35.29 -4.94
C ASP A 197 4.32 34.80 -6.17
N LYS A 198 3.65 35.71 -6.91
CA LYS A 198 2.72 35.37 -8.01
C LYS A 198 3.32 34.42 -9.05
N ASP A 199 4.59 34.61 -9.42
CA ASP A 199 5.27 33.83 -10.45
C ASP A 199 5.65 32.43 -9.92
N GLU A 200 6.03 32.34 -8.64
CA GLU A 200 6.26 31.07 -7.94
C GLU A 200 4.95 30.29 -7.82
N ILE A 201 3.86 30.95 -7.42
CA ILE A 201 2.52 30.34 -7.32
C ILE A 201 2.09 29.77 -8.68
N ALA A 202 2.28 30.51 -9.77
CA ALA A 202 1.96 30.05 -11.12
C ALA A 202 2.79 28.80 -11.50
N THR A 203 4.10 28.86 -11.27
CA THR A 203 5.03 27.75 -11.52
C THR A 203 4.64 26.51 -10.71
N LEU A 204 4.37 26.68 -9.41
CA LEU A 204 4.04 25.59 -8.51
C LEU A 204 2.72 24.92 -8.90
N LYS A 205 1.68 25.70 -9.24
CA LYS A 205 0.41 25.17 -9.75
C LYS A 205 0.60 24.34 -11.02
N GLN A 206 1.44 24.81 -11.95
CA GLN A 206 1.76 24.06 -13.16
C GLN A 206 2.44 22.73 -12.83
N ARG A 207 3.46 22.75 -11.95
CA ARG A 207 4.19 21.54 -11.53
C ARG A 207 3.25 20.51 -10.88
N ILE A 208 2.38 20.95 -9.95
CA ILE A 208 1.37 20.11 -9.30
C ILE A 208 0.43 19.50 -10.35
N ALA A 209 -0.10 20.31 -11.27
CA ALA A 209 -1.02 19.84 -12.30
C ALA A 209 -0.38 18.84 -13.28
N GLN A 210 0.93 18.95 -13.52
CA GLN A 210 1.67 18.01 -14.35
C GLN A 210 1.76 16.63 -13.69
N VAL A 211 2.22 16.57 -12.44
CA VAL A 211 2.38 15.28 -11.74
C VAL A 211 1.05 14.64 -11.35
N ALA A 212 0.00 15.44 -11.12
CA ALA A 212 -1.34 14.93 -10.81
C ALA A 212 -2.01 14.18 -11.98
N LYS A 213 -1.54 14.39 -13.22
CA LYS A 213 -2.04 13.69 -14.42
C LYS A 213 -1.34 12.36 -14.66
N LEU A 214 -0.28 12.05 -13.91
CA LEU A 214 0.49 10.85 -14.14
C LEU A 214 -0.34 9.62 -13.71
N PRO A 215 -0.40 8.57 -14.53
CA PRO A 215 -1.05 7.32 -14.14
C PRO A 215 -0.35 6.71 -12.93
N ARG A 216 -1.09 5.96 -12.13
CA ARG A 216 -0.52 5.11 -11.08
C ARG A 216 0.05 3.84 -11.70
N PRO A 217 1.18 3.33 -11.19
CA PRO A 217 1.71 2.06 -11.65
C PRO A 217 0.70 0.97 -11.26
N VAL A 218 0.61 -0.08 -12.06
CA VAL A 218 -0.18 -1.26 -11.74
C VAL A 218 0.84 -2.35 -11.42
N THR A 219 0.81 -2.86 -10.20
CA THR A 219 1.85 -3.81 -9.76
C THR A 219 1.31 -5.12 -9.23
N PRO A 220 1.04 -6.12 -10.08
CA PRO A 220 0.61 -7.43 -9.62
C PRO A 220 1.78 -8.32 -9.17
N ILE A 221 1.53 -9.17 -8.18
CA ILE A 221 2.45 -10.20 -7.70
C ILE A 221 2.44 -11.38 -8.67
N ALA A 222 3.60 -11.67 -9.23
CA ALA A 222 3.88 -12.87 -10.00
C ALA A 222 4.62 -13.91 -9.14
N ILE A 223 4.27 -15.18 -9.37
CA ILE A 223 4.94 -16.35 -8.79
C ILE A 223 5.53 -17.19 -9.92
N PRO A 224 6.85 -17.46 -9.91
CA PRO A 224 7.48 -18.39 -10.85
C PRO A 224 6.95 -19.82 -10.71
N LEU A 225 6.66 -20.46 -11.83
CA LEU A 225 6.17 -21.83 -11.90
C LEU A 225 7.30 -22.88 -11.89
N ARG A 226 8.56 -22.44 -11.98
CA ARG A 226 9.76 -23.28 -11.85
C ARG A 226 10.85 -22.60 -11.02
N ALA A 227 11.73 -23.40 -10.43
CA ALA A 227 12.80 -22.91 -9.56
C ALA A 227 13.86 -22.11 -10.33
N GLY A 228 14.52 -21.18 -9.62
CA GLY A 228 15.69 -20.45 -10.11
C GLY A 228 15.40 -19.25 -11.02
N LEU A 229 14.14 -18.88 -11.22
CA LEU A 229 13.76 -17.71 -12.03
C LEU A 229 13.84 -16.41 -11.24
N THR A 230 14.36 -15.37 -11.90
CA THR A 230 14.35 -13.98 -11.42
C THR A 230 13.15 -13.22 -11.99
N ALA A 231 12.90 -12.00 -11.50
CA ALA A 231 11.88 -11.10 -12.04
C ALA A 231 12.05 -10.88 -13.56
N THR A 232 13.27 -10.58 -14.01
CA THR A 232 13.57 -10.34 -15.42
C THR A 232 13.30 -11.56 -16.30
N ASP A 233 13.46 -12.78 -15.76
CA ASP A 233 13.22 -14.01 -16.52
C ASP A 233 11.75 -14.28 -16.78
N ILE A 234 10.84 -13.76 -15.95
CA ILE A 234 9.39 -13.97 -16.05
C ILE A 234 8.65 -12.80 -16.69
N GLU A 235 9.27 -11.62 -16.76
CA GLU A 235 8.70 -10.45 -17.44
C GLU A 235 8.75 -10.60 -18.97
N ASN A 236 7.66 -10.25 -19.64
CA ASN A 236 7.58 -10.08 -21.08
C ASN A 236 7.25 -8.62 -21.42
N ARG A 237 8.30 -7.80 -21.50
CA ARG A 237 8.19 -6.35 -21.76
C ARG A 237 7.84 -5.99 -23.21
N SER A 238 7.85 -6.96 -24.14
CA SER A 238 7.39 -6.76 -25.52
C SER A 238 5.96 -7.26 -25.75
N ALA A 239 5.33 -7.85 -24.73
CA ALA A 239 3.94 -8.27 -24.81
C ALA A 239 2.99 -7.07 -24.99
N SER A 240 1.85 -7.34 -25.62
CA SER A 240 0.78 -6.37 -25.86
C SER A 240 -0.56 -7.02 -25.53
N VAL A 241 -0.76 -7.31 -24.25
CA VAL A 241 -1.91 -8.06 -23.73
C VAL A 241 -3.04 -7.09 -23.39
N ALA A 242 -4.23 -7.34 -23.94
CA ALA A 242 -5.41 -6.53 -23.66
C ALA A 242 -6.03 -6.96 -22.33
N PHE A 243 -5.94 -6.12 -21.30
CA PHE A 243 -6.46 -6.41 -19.96
C PHE A 243 -6.87 -5.13 -19.23
N ASP A 244 -7.85 -5.24 -18.32
CA ASP A 244 -8.21 -4.16 -17.41
C ASP A 244 -7.26 -4.15 -16.21
N ALA A 245 -6.05 -3.64 -16.43
CA ALA A 245 -5.02 -3.61 -15.40
C ALA A 245 -5.17 -2.42 -14.45
N ASP A 246 -5.85 -1.35 -14.85
CA ASP A 246 -6.02 -0.16 -14.01
C ASP A 246 -7.41 -0.05 -13.37
N GLY A 247 -8.26 -1.07 -13.53
CA GLY A 247 -9.57 -1.16 -12.90
C GLY A 247 -10.57 -0.15 -13.46
N THR A 248 -10.43 0.20 -14.74
CA THR A 248 -11.27 1.20 -15.41
C THR A 248 -12.40 0.58 -16.23
N ASP A 249 -12.57 -0.75 -16.17
CA ASP A 249 -13.44 -1.54 -17.05
C ASP A 249 -13.08 -1.43 -18.54
N LEU A 250 -11.91 -0.86 -18.86
CA LEU A 250 -11.41 -0.72 -20.23
C LEU A 250 -10.20 -1.64 -20.44
N GLN A 251 -10.28 -2.51 -21.44
CA GLN A 251 -9.13 -3.32 -21.84
C GLN A 251 -8.09 -2.44 -22.56
N LYS A 252 -6.97 -2.19 -21.87
CA LYS A 252 -5.80 -1.49 -22.41
C LYS A 252 -4.70 -2.51 -22.66
N LYS A 253 -3.71 -2.13 -23.47
CA LYS A 253 -2.59 -3.01 -23.81
C LYS A 253 -1.47 -2.83 -22.81
N TRP A 254 -1.01 -3.93 -22.21
CA TRP A 254 0.04 -3.95 -21.20
C TRP A 254 1.15 -4.92 -21.57
N THR A 255 2.35 -4.67 -21.04
CA THR A 255 3.35 -5.73 -20.85
C THR A 255 2.76 -6.83 -19.97
N TRP A 256 3.36 -8.01 -19.96
CA TRP A 256 2.80 -9.16 -19.24
C TRP A 256 3.89 -10.03 -18.64
N ILE A 257 3.51 -11.09 -17.92
CA ILE A 257 4.41 -12.20 -17.61
C ILE A 257 4.48 -13.17 -18.80
N ASN A 258 5.50 -14.00 -18.85
CA ASN A 258 5.55 -15.14 -19.76
C ASN A 258 4.96 -16.40 -19.10
N ARG A 259 4.86 -17.47 -19.89
CA ARG A 259 4.26 -18.75 -19.49
C ARG A 259 4.93 -19.45 -18.30
N ASP A 260 6.12 -19.01 -17.88
CA ASP A 260 6.86 -19.63 -16.76
C ASP A 260 6.48 -19.01 -15.40
N ALA A 261 5.50 -18.12 -15.36
CA ALA A 261 4.95 -17.53 -14.15
C ALA A 261 3.42 -17.51 -14.17
N ALA A 262 2.83 -17.25 -13.00
CA ALA A 262 1.40 -17.03 -12.83
C ALA A 262 1.15 -15.81 -11.92
N TRP A 263 0.02 -15.15 -12.11
CA TRP A 263 -0.43 -14.06 -11.24
C TRP A 263 -1.06 -14.60 -9.96
N LEU A 264 -0.74 -14.00 -8.83
CA LEU A 264 -1.45 -14.26 -7.58
C LEU A 264 -2.77 -13.49 -7.59
N VAL A 265 -3.88 -14.21 -7.46
CA VAL A 265 -5.23 -13.66 -7.57
C VAL A 265 -6.13 -14.04 -6.39
N HIS A 266 -7.12 -13.19 -6.14
CA HIS A 266 -8.21 -13.44 -5.22
C HIS A 266 -9.44 -13.98 -5.96
N ASP A 267 -9.75 -15.25 -5.72
CA ASP A 267 -10.92 -15.96 -6.24
C ASP A 267 -11.61 -16.76 -5.10
N PRO A 268 -12.25 -16.08 -4.14
CA PRO A 268 -12.83 -16.70 -2.94
C PRO A 268 -14.01 -17.63 -3.24
N LYS A 269 -14.59 -17.51 -4.44
CA LYS A 269 -15.72 -18.34 -4.88
C LYS A 269 -15.28 -19.44 -5.85
N HIS A 270 -13.97 -19.59 -6.08
CA HIS A 270 -13.40 -20.56 -7.01
C HIS A 270 -14.11 -20.56 -8.38
N THR A 271 -14.38 -19.37 -8.88
CA THR A 271 -15.08 -19.17 -10.15
C THR A 271 -14.17 -19.43 -11.34
N GLY A 272 -12.85 -19.32 -11.13
CA GLY A 272 -11.83 -19.33 -12.15
C GLY A 272 -11.92 -18.15 -13.12
N LYS A 273 -12.58 -17.05 -12.72
CA LYS A 273 -12.77 -15.86 -13.53
C LYS A 273 -12.00 -14.68 -12.96
N VAL A 274 -11.01 -14.22 -13.73
CA VAL A 274 -10.29 -12.97 -13.49
C VAL A 274 -10.68 -11.96 -14.57
N THR A 275 -11.26 -10.84 -14.19
CA THR A 275 -11.76 -9.82 -15.14
C THR A 275 -11.02 -8.49 -15.04
N SER A 276 -10.28 -8.23 -13.96
CA SER A 276 -9.45 -7.03 -13.79
C SER A 276 -8.30 -7.26 -12.82
N ALA A 277 -7.31 -6.36 -12.82
CA ALA A 277 -6.20 -6.38 -11.86
C ALA A 277 -6.64 -6.10 -10.41
N LEU A 278 -7.87 -5.69 -10.17
CA LEU A 278 -8.41 -5.52 -8.81
C LEU A 278 -8.55 -6.85 -8.06
N GLN A 279 -8.57 -7.96 -8.82
CA GLN A 279 -8.48 -9.32 -8.31
C GLN A 279 -7.02 -9.81 -8.17
N LEU A 280 -6.04 -9.12 -8.74
CA LEU A 280 -4.63 -9.45 -8.60
C LEU A 280 -4.10 -8.83 -7.30
N PHE A 281 -3.15 -9.50 -6.65
CA PHE A 281 -2.46 -8.93 -5.50
C PHE A 281 -1.41 -7.93 -5.95
N GLY A 282 -1.41 -6.73 -5.39
CA GLY A 282 -0.62 -5.63 -5.91
C GLY A 282 -0.83 -4.30 -5.19
N ASN A 283 -0.29 -3.22 -5.77
CA ASN A 283 -0.53 -1.88 -5.24
C ASN A 283 -1.98 -1.39 -5.39
N VAL A 284 -2.82 -2.14 -6.12
CA VAL A 284 -4.27 -1.98 -6.14
C VAL A 284 -4.92 -3.37 -6.04
N THR A 285 -5.46 -3.69 -4.87
CA THR A 285 -6.10 -4.99 -4.57
C THR A 285 -7.31 -4.75 -3.69
N PHE A 286 -8.40 -5.47 -3.93
CA PHE A 286 -9.68 -5.29 -3.21
C PHE A 286 -10.25 -3.88 -3.33
N TRP A 287 -10.01 -3.18 -4.44
CA TRP A 287 -10.35 -1.76 -4.62
C TRP A 287 -9.68 -0.82 -3.61
N LEU A 288 -8.64 -1.29 -2.93
CA LEU A 288 -7.81 -0.50 -2.04
C LEU A 288 -6.45 -0.28 -2.70
N PHE A 289 -5.88 0.87 -2.43
CA PHE A 289 -4.52 1.19 -2.82
C PHE A 289 -3.56 0.78 -1.70
N TRP A 290 -2.43 0.23 -2.08
CA TRP A 290 -1.37 -0.25 -1.19
C TRP A 290 -0.02 0.28 -1.64
N GLU A 291 0.99 0.29 -0.76
CA GLU A 291 2.35 0.64 -1.16
C GLU A 291 2.97 -0.46 -2.04
N THR A 292 2.71 -1.72 -1.68
CA THR A 292 3.09 -2.94 -2.41
C THR A 292 1.98 -3.99 -2.31
N GLY A 293 2.00 -4.98 -3.20
CA GLY A 293 1.13 -6.15 -3.08
C GLY A 293 1.38 -6.98 -1.82
N TYR A 294 2.56 -6.86 -1.21
CA TYR A 294 2.88 -7.53 0.05
C TYR A 294 2.14 -6.91 1.23
N ASP A 295 1.84 -5.61 1.19
CA ASP A 295 0.98 -4.96 2.17
C ASP A 295 -0.47 -5.48 2.05
N ALA A 296 -0.92 -5.74 0.81
CA ALA A 296 -2.19 -6.39 0.56
C ALA A 296 -2.20 -7.84 1.08
N LEU A 297 -1.11 -8.60 0.91
CA LEU A 297 -0.99 -9.94 1.52
C LEU A 297 -0.97 -9.88 3.04
N ALA A 298 -0.21 -8.96 3.63
CA ALA A 298 -0.14 -8.77 5.08
C ALA A 298 -1.50 -8.42 5.70
N SER A 299 -2.45 -7.92 4.90
CA SER A 299 -3.82 -7.69 5.35
C SER A 299 -4.62 -8.97 5.59
N LEU A 300 -4.23 -10.09 4.96
CA LEU A 300 -4.82 -11.42 5.11
C LEU A 300 -4.12 -12.28 6.17
N ASP A 301 -2.96 -11.86 6.64
CA ASP A 301 -2.22 -12.52 7.71
C ASP A 301 -2.97 -12.24 9.02
N ASP A 302 -3.60 -13.25 9.59
CA ASP A 302 -4.43 -13.12 10.80
C ASP A 302 -3.61 -13.28 12.08
N ASN A 303 -2.50 -13.99 11.99
CA ASN A 303 -1.66 -14.31 13.13
C ASN A 303 -0.41 -13.40 13.26
N HIS A 304 -0.11 -12.61 12.22
CA HIS A 304 1.00 -11.65 12.13
C HIS A 304 2.42 -12.24 12.21
N ASP A 305 2.59 -13.50 11.84
CA ASP A 305 3.92 -14.10 11.70
C ASP A 305 4.65 -13.62 10.41
N GLY A 306 3.91 -12.95 9.53
CA GLY A 306 4.34 -12.41 8.26
C GLY A 306 4.36 -13.45 7.13
N GLU A 307 3.59 -14.53 7.28
CA GLU A 307 3.28 -15.53 6.28
C GLU A 307 1.78 -15.86 6.30
N LEU A 308 1.17 -16.04 5.13
CA LEU A 308 -0.17 -16.59 5.02
C LEU A 308 -0.08 -18.10 5.03
N THR A 309 -0.79 -18.77 5.94
CA THR A 309 -0.82 -20.22 6.05
C THR A 309 -2.23 -20.76 6.31
N GLY A 310 -2.44 -22.05 6.03
CA GLY A 310 -3.70 -22.72 6.35
C GLY A 310 -4.92 -22.00 5.75
N LYS A 311 -5.83 -21.52 6.60
CA LYS A 311 -7.07 -20.84 6.19
C LYS A 311 -6.83 -19.44 5.62
N GLU A 312 -5.70 -18.80 5.91
CA GLU A 312 -5.35 -17.47 5.37
C GLU A 312 -5.09 -17.54 3.85
N LEU A 313 -4.87 -18.77 3.33
CA LEU A 313 -4.75 -19.04 1.90
C LEU A 313 -6.10 -19.28 1.21
N ASP A 314 -7.20 -19.36 1.96
CA ASP A 314 -8.52 -19.63 1.39
C ASP A 314 -8.92 -18.49 0.43
N GLY A 315 -9.37 -18.88 -0.76
CA GLY A 315 -9.72 -17.93 -1.80
C GLY A 315 -8.55 -17.29 -2.54
N LEU A 316 -7.31 -17.71 -2.27
CA LEU A 316 -6.16 -17.36 -3.09
C LEU A 316 -5.96 -18.41 -4.19
N SER A 317 -5.57 -17.95 -5.37
CA SER A 317 -5.34 -18.80 -6.54
C SER A 317 -4.19 -18.26 -7.39
N LEU A 318 -3.64 -19.11 -8.24
CA LEU A 318 -2.74 -18.69 -9.31
C LEU A 318 -3.52 -18.64 -10.62
N TRP A 319 -3.43 -17.52 -11.33
CA TRP A 319 -3.87 -17.42 -12.72
C TRP A 319 -2.67 -17.59 -13.64
N HIS A 320 -2.60 -18.76 -14.29
CA HIS A 320 -1.58 -19.08 -15.28
C HIS A 320 -2.11 -18.82 -16.69
N ASP A 321 -1.98 -17.58 -17.16
CA ASP A 321 -2.25 -17.19 -18.54
C ASP A 321 -1.13 -17.70 -19.47
N ALA A 322 -1.22 -18.97 -19.85
CA ALA A 322 -0.15 -19.67 -20.57
C ALA A 322 -0.01 -19.22 -22.03
N ASN A 323 -1.12 -18.75 -22.64
CA ASN A 323 -1.15 -18.27 -24.01
C ASN A 323 -0.90 -16.75 -24.11
N GLY A 324 -0.94 -16.03 -22.99
CA GLY A 324 -0.65 -14.61 -22.89
C GLY A 324 -1.73 -13.73 -23.52
N ASN A 325 -2.99 -14.16 -23.50
CA ASN A 325 -4.08 -13.43 -24.14
C ASN A 325 -4.83 -12.48 -23.19
N GLY A 326 -4.53 -12.52 -21.88
CA GLY A 326 -5.17 -11.69 -20.85
C GLY A 326 -6.60 -12.09 -20.53
N ILE A 327 -7.06 -13.25 -20.99
CA ILE A 327 -8.40 -13.77 -20.76
C ILE A 327 -8.28 -14.96 -19.82
N SER A 328 -8.98 -14.91 -18.69
CA SER A 328 -9.06 -16.03 -17.75
C SER A 328 -9.86 -17.19 -18.35
N GLU A 329 -9.16 -18.16 -18.93
CA GLU A 329 -9.79 -19.33 -19.58
C GLU A 329 -10.05 -20.47 -18.57
N PRO A 330 -11.03 -21.36 -18.85
CA PRO A 330 -11.29 -22.51 -17.99
C PRO A 330 -10.04 -23.35 -17.75
N GLY A 331 -9.67 -23.51 -16.48
CA GLY A 331 -8.52 -24.32 -16.07
C GLY A 331 -7.20 -23.55 -15.89
N GLU A 332 -7.15 -22.26 -16.24
CA GLU A 332 -5.96 -21.43 -16.02
C GLU A 332 -5.83 -20.92 -14.57
N VAL A 333 -6.97 -20.75 -13.90
CA VAL A 333 -7.01 -20.31 -12.51
C VAL A 333 -7.18 -21.51 -11.60
N LYS A 334 -6.23 -21.72 -10.70
CA LYS A 334 -6.23 -22.85 -9.78
C LYS A 334 -5.92 -22.44 -8.34
N PRO A 335 -6.56 -23.06 -7.33
CA PRO A 335 -6.22 -22.83 -5.93
C PRO A 335 -4.75 -23.13 -5.65
N LEU A 336 -4.17 -22.39 -4.69
CA LEU A 336 -2.77 -22.59 -4.27
C LEU A 336 -2.45 -24.03 -3.87
N SER A 337 -3.42 -24.72 -3.27
CA SER A 337 -3.29 -26.12 -2.85
C SER A 337 -3.04 -27.09 -4.01
N GLU A 338 -3.55 -26.79 -5.22
CA GLU A 338 -3.30 -27.59 -6.43
C GLU A 338 -1.87 -27.40 -6.95
N HIS A 339 -1.24 -26.26 -6.65
CA HIS A 339 0.18 -26.02 -6.91
C HIS A 339 1.09 -26.55 -5.80
N GLY A 340 0.52 -27.14 -4.75
CA GLY A 340 1.27 -27.63 -3.59
C GLY A 340 1.83 -26.52 -2.70
N ILE A 341 1.34 -25.28 -2.83
CA ILE A 341 1.73 -24.14 -2.00
C ILE A 341 0.99 -24.22 -0.67
N VAL A 342 1.72 -24.01 0.43
CA VAL A 342 1.22 -24.07 1.81
C VAL A 342 1.53 -22.83 2.63
N ALA A 343 2.40 -21.95 2.13
CA ALA A 343 2.59 -20.64 2.72
C ALA A 343 2.91 -19.58 1.65
N ILE A 344 2.58 -18.32 1.94
CA ILE A 344 3.01 -17.14 1.17
C ILE A 344 3.59 -16.11 2.12
N SER A 345 4.80 -15.63 1.86
CA SER A 345 5.42 -14.57 2.65
C SER A 345 4.80 -13.21 2.37
N CYS A 346 4.46 -12.49 3.44
CA CYS A 346 4.01 -11.09 3.40
C CYS A 346 5.18 -10.10 3.52
N LYS A 347 6.41 -10.59 3.76
CA LYS A 347 7.59 -9.75 3.92
C LYS A 347 8.23 -9.49 2.57
N SER A 348 8.61 -8.23 2.33
CA SER A 348 9.31 -7.85 1.12
C SER A 348 10.51 -6.96 1.38
N GLU A 349 11.41 -6.94 0.42
CA GLU A 349 12.47 -5.96 0.30
C GLU A 349 12.45 -5.36 -1.11
N ARG A 350 13.21 -4.28 -1.33
CA ARG A 350 13.30 -3.63 -2.64
C ARG A 350 14.49 -4.17 -3.43
N ASP A 351 14.26 -4.61 -4.66
CA ASP A 351 15.34 -4.94 -5.58
C ASP A 351 15.88 -3.66 -6.24
N ALA A 352 16.92 -3.08 -5.65
CA ALA A 352 17.54 -1.86 -6.16
C ALA A 352 18.21 -2.03 -7.55
N LYS A 353 18.45 -3.26 -8.01
CA LYS A 353 19.08 -3.55 -9.31
C LYS A 353 18.07 -3.73 -10.43
N HIS A 354 16.82 -4.07 -10.10
CA HIS A 354 15.75 -4.14 -11.08
C HIS A 354 15.42 -2.74 -11.63
N LEU A 355 15.12 -2.64 -12.92
CA LEU A 355 14.86 -1.36 -13.60
C LEU A 355 13.74 -0.57 -12.89
N ASP A 356 12.69 -1.27 -12.49
CA ASP A 356 11.52 -0.68 -11.82
C ASP A 356 11.62 -0.67 -10.28
N ARG A 357 12.74 -1.09 -9.70
CA ARG A 357 12.97 -1.17 -8.24
C ARG A 357 11.84 -1.86 -7.48
N ILE A 358 11.40 -3.00 -8.02
CA ILE A 358 10.23 -3.76 -7.55
C ILE A 358 10.38 -4.20 -6.09
N ALA A 359 9.24 -4.41 -5.42
CA ALA A 359 9.24 -5.20 -4.19
C ALA A 359 9.30 -6.70 -4.52
N TYR A 360 9.99 -7.47 -3.70
CA TYR A 360 10.02 -8.92 -3.84
C TYR A 360 10.22 -9.60 -2.48
N SER A 361 9.80 -10.87 -2.42
CA SER A 361 10.11 -11.74 -1.30
C SER A 361 11.04 -12.85 -1.78
N LYS A 362 12.20 -13.01 -1.13
CA LYS A 362 13.12 -14.12 -1.38
C LYS A 362 12.48 -15.47 -1.08
N THR A 363 11.70 -15.55 0.00
CA THR A 363 10.96 -16.75 0.38
C THR A 363 9.77 -16.93 -0.55
N GLY A 364 9.02 -15.86 -0.82
CA GLY A 364 7.86 -15.84 -1.71
C GLY A 364 6.79 -16.84 -1.30
N VAL A 365 6.80 -18.03 -1.88
CA VAL A 365 5.89 -19.12 -1.55
C VAL A 365 6.64 -20.34 -1.03
N THR A 366 6.06 -21.04 -0.07
CA THR A 366 6.57 -22.31 0.47
C THR A 366 5.69 -23.46 0.00
N PHE A 367 6.33 -24.53 -0.50
CA PHE A 367 5.66 -25.74 -0.97
C PHE A 367 5.58 -26.81 0.13
N LYS A 368 4.68 -27.79 -0.05
CA LYS A 368 4.50 -28.93 0.87
C LYS A 368 5.80 -29.71 1.18
N ASP A 369 6.74 -29.73 0.24
CA ASP A 369 8.04 -30.40 0.38
C ASP A 369 9.08 -29.54 1.12
N GLY A 370 8.70 -28.34 1.58
CA GLY A 370 9.57 -27.39 2.27
C GLY A 370 10.42 -26.53 1.34
N THR A 371 10.37 -26.73 0.03
CA THR A 371 11.05 -25.85 -0.92
C THR A 371 10.35 -24.50 -1.01
N THR A 372 11.07 -23.47 -1.42
CA THR A 372 10.54 -22.11 -1.57
C THR A 372 10.78 -21.57 -2.98
N ARG A 373 9.96 -20.60 -3.41
CA ARG A 373 10.20 -19.82 -4.63
C ARG A 373 9.91 -18.35 -4.38
N PRO A 374 10.76 -17.43 -4.89
CA PRO A 374 10.53 -16.02 -4.71
C PRO A 374 9.21 -15.59 -5.38
N SER A 375 8.64 -14.49 -4.91
CA SER A 375 7.54 -13.81 -5.56
C SER A 375 7.98 -12.38 -5.91
N PHE A 376 7.35 -11.78 -6.91
CA PHE A 376 7.77 -10.48 -7.44
C PHE A 376 6.56 -9.57 -7.67
N ASP A 377 6.57 -8.38 -7.08
CA ASP A 377 5.54 -7.35 -7.30
C ASP A 377 5.95 -6.52 -8.53
N LEU A 378 5.55 -6.99 -9.71
CA LEU A 378 6.05 -6.53 -11.00
C LEU A 378 5.28 -5.32 -11.51
N VAL A 379 5.92 -4.39 -12.23
CA VAL A 379 5.22 -3.26 -12.84
C VAL A 379 4.70 -3.64 -14.22
N LEU A 380 3.37 -3.54 -14.43
CA LEU A 380 2.79 -3.57 -15.76
C LEU A 380 2.93 -2.21 -16.43
N HIS A 381 3.64 -2.19 -17.55
CA HIS A 381 3.82 -0.99 -18.37
C HIS A 381 2.79 -0.96 -19.49
N PRO A 382 2.24 0.22 -19.85
CA PRO A 382 1.47 0.35 -21.09
C PRO A 382 2.32 -0.13 -22.27
N ALA A 383 1.79 -1.07 -23.05
CA ALA A 383 2.46 -1.54 -24.25
C ALA A 383 2.43 -0.42 -25.32
N LYS A 384 3.52 -0.32 -26.08
CA LYS A 384 3.69 0.67 -27.15
C LYS A 384 2.88 0.34 -28.39
#